data_AF-A0A850KCQ4-F1
#
_entry.id   AF-A0A850KCQ4-F1
#
_cell.length_a   1.000
_cell.length_b   1.000
_cell.length_c   1.000
_cell.angle_alpha   90.00
_cell.angle_beta   90.00
_cell.angle_gamma   90.00
#
_symmetry.space_group_name_H-M   'P 1'
#
loop_
_entity.id
_entity.type
_entity.pdbx_description
1 polymer ?
#
loop_
_entity_poly.entity_id
_entity_poly.type
_entity_poly.pdbx_seq_one_letter_code
_entity_poly.pdbx_strand_id
1 'polypeptide(L)'
;MNLYDLKSAIEQAIGIVSWSPTESDLLKVAQKISSLSGATLTRNKLSEILSEIIDSPIIRSLNEGEDNTDLNTLLLMCLRVANDAKK
;
A
#
# COMPACT_ATOMS: atom_id res chain seq x y z
N MET A 1 1.29 15.69 -4.44
CA MET A 1 1.73 14.31 -4.72
C MET A 1 0.46 13.52 -4.94
N ASN A 2 0.29 12.87 -6.09
CA ASN A 2 -1.02 12.40 -6.55
C ASN A 2 -1.25 10.92 -6.18
N LEU A 3 -2.51 10.48 -6.17
CA LEU A 3 -2.89 9.07 -6.00
C LEU A 3 -2.17 8.13 -6.97
N TYR A 4 -1.77 8.64 -8.14
CA TYR A 4 -0.94 7.95 -9.13
C TYR A 4 0.46 7.60 -8.62
N ASP A 5 1.12 8.49 -7.87
CA ASP A 5 2.44 8.23 -7.29
C ASP A 5 2.34 7.15 -6.21
N LEU A 6 1.29 7.23 -5.38
CA LEU A 6 0.99 6.23 -4.37
C LEU A 6 0.73 4.85 -5.01
N LYS A 7 -0.09 4.84 -6.06
CA LYS A 7 -0.38 3.63 -6.83
C LYS A 7 0.92 3.00 -7.35
N SER A 8 1.73 3.78 -8.06
CA SER A 8 2.97 3.28 -8.66
C SER A 8 3.95 2.77 -7.61
N ALA A 9 4.04 3.43 -6.46
CA ALA A 9 4.91 2.99 -5.38
C ALA A 9 4.40 1.67 -4.75
N ILE A 10 3.09 1.50 -4.58
CA ILE A 10 2.50 0.25 -4.09
C ILE A 10 2.72 -0.86 -5.12
N GLU A 11 2.49 -0.61 -6.40
CA GLU A 11 2.74 -1.54 -7.51
C GLU A 11 4.19 -2.03 -7.52
N GLN A 12 5.16 -1.12 -7.35
CA GLN A 12 6.57 -1.49 -7.24
C GLN A 12 6.88 -2.26 -5.96
N ALA A 13 6.27 -1.88 -4.83
CA ALA A 13 6.49 -2.53 -3.54
C ALA A 13 6.03 -3.99 -3.53
N ILE A 14 4.94 -4.29 -4.23
CA ILE A 14 4.34 -5.63 -4.32
C ILE A 14 4.61 -6.36 -5.63
N GLY A 15 5.29 -5.70 -6.59
CA GLY A 15 5.60 -6.28 -7.90
C GLY A 15 4.40 -6.53 -8.81
N ILE A 16 3.31 -5.77 -8.67
CA ILE A 16 2.11 -5.87 -9.54
C ILE A 16 2.10 -4.72 -10.55
N VAL A 17 1.96 -5.04 -11.84
CA VAL A 17 1.97 -4.04 -12.93
C VAL A 17 0.56 -3.80 -13.53
N SER A 18 -0.44 -4.59 -13.14
CA SER A 18 -1.84 -4.46 -13.61
C SER A 18 -2.82 -4.21 -12.48
N TRP A 19 -2.39 -3.48 -11.44
CA TRP A 19 -3.29 -3.12 -10.36
C TRP A 19 -4.18 -1.96 -10.83
N SER A 20 -5.50 -2.11 -10.76
CA SER A 20 -6.46 -1.04 -11.12
C SER A 20 -7.35 -0.70 -9.92
N PRO A 21 -6.78 -0.17 -8.82
CA PRO A 21 -7.56 0.23 -7.65
C PRO A 21 -8.40 1.47 -7.98
N THR A 22 -9.53 1.64 -7.30
CA THR A 22 -10.25 2.91 -7.33
C THR A 22 -9.55 3.96 -6.47
N GLU A 23 -9.84 5.24 -6.70
CA GLU A 23 -9.31 6.33 -5.86
C GLU A 23 -9.68 6.16 -4.37
N SER A 24 -10.89 5.64 -4.11
CA SER A 24 -11.35 5.32 -2.76
C SER A 24 -10.54 4.18 -2.11
N ASP A 25 -10.13 3.17 -2.89
CA ASP A 25 -9.28 2.09 -2.39
C ASP A 25 -7.89 2.60 -2.04
N LEU A 26 -7.29 3.41 -2.92
CA LEU A 26 -5.99 4.04 -2.68
C LEU A 26 -6.00 4.91 -1.41
N LEU A 27 -7.07 5.67 -1.18
CA LEU A 27 -7.24 6.46 0.03
C LEU A 27 -7.37 5.58 1.29
N LYS A 28 -8.16 4.51 1.23
CA LYS A 28 -8.28 3.55 2.34
C LYS A 28 -6.94 2.90 2.66
N VAL A 29 -6.19 2.50 1.63
CA VAL A 29 -4.85 1.92 1.77
C VAL A 29 -3.91 2.94 2.43
N ALA A 30 -3.88 4.18 1.94
CA ALA A 30 -3.07 5.24 2.53
C ALA A 30 -3.43 5.51 4.00
N GLN A 31 -4.72 5.55 4.35
CA GLN A 31 -5.18 5.72 5.72
C GLN A 31 -4.77 4.54 6.62
N LYS A 32 -4.93 3.31 6.15
CA LYS A 32 -4.61 2.10 6.93
C LYS A 32 -3.11 1.96 7.15
N ILE A 33 -2.30 2.27 6.13
CA ILE A 33 -0.84 2.33 6.24
C ILE A 33 -0.42 3.49 7.15
N SER A 34 -1.05 4.66 7.04
CA SER A 34 -0.82 5.79 7.95
C SER A 34 -1.14 5.45 9.40
N SER A 35 -2.10 4.57 9.66
CA SER A 35 -2.43 4.09 11.01
C SER A 35 -1.38 3.13 11.59
N LEU A 36 -0.49 2.58 10.76
CA LEU A 36 0.66 1.77 11.22
C LEU A 36 1.82 2.62 11.78
N SER A 37 1.61 3.93 11.99
CA SER A 37 2.62 4.89 12.44
C SER A 37 3.48 4.36 13.60
N GLY A 38 4.75 4.04 13.30
CA GLY A 38 5.74 3.50 14.24
C GLY A 38 6.15 2.03 14.00
N ALA A 39 5.42 1.30 13.16
CA ALA A 39 5.78 -0.06 12.76
C ALA A 39 6.45 -0.09 11.39
N THR A 40 7.50 -0.91 11.23
CA THR A 40 8.11 -1.17 9.92
C THR A 40 7.05 -1.73 8.98
N LEU A 41 6.80 -1.02 7.88
CA LEU A 41 5.94 -1.50 6.81
C LEU A 41 6.70 -2.60 6.06
N THR A 42 6.18 -3.83 6.14
CA THR A 42 6.72 -4.99 5.41
C THR A 42 5.78 -5.38 4.28
N ARG A 43 6.29 -6.09 3.28
CA ARG A 43 5.47 -6.55 2.15
C ARG A 43 4.28 -7.39 2.62
N ASN A 44 4.45 -8.29 3.60
CA ASN A 44 3.35 -9.08 4.15
C ASN A 44 2.23 -8.20 4.73
N LYS A 45 2.58 -7.20 5.54
CA LYS A 45 1.58 -6.26 6.10
C LYS A 45 0.88 -5.45 5.01
N LEU A 46 1.62 -5.04 3.99
CA LEU A 46 1.04 -4.33 2.85
C LEU A 46 0.06 -5.24 2.09
N SER A 47 0.44 -6.49 1.82
CA SER A 47 -0.42 -7.50 1.17
C SER A 47 -1.65 -7.83 2.01
N GLU A 48 -1.54 -7.92 3.33
CA GLU A 48 -2.69 -8.09 4.23
C GLU A 48 -3.65 -6.89 4.15
N ILE A 49 -3.13 -5.67 4.28
CA ILE A 49 -3.93 -4.43 4.16
C ILE A 49 -4.64 -4.37 2.82
N LEU A 50 -3.92 -4.69 1.75
CA LEU A 50 -4.46 -4.70 0.40
C LEU A 50 -5.53 -5.79 0.23
N SER A 51 -5.32 -6.98 0.78
CA SER A 51 -6.29 -8.09 0.74
C SER A 51 -7.56 -7.79 1.54
N GLU A 52 -7.46 -7.00 2.61
CA GLU A 52 -8.63 -6.57 3.39
C GLU A 52 -9.45 -5.49 2.69
N ILE A 53 -8.81 -4.64 1.87
CA ILE A 53 -9.48 -3.53 1.18
C ILE A 53 -9.98 -3.98 -0.19
N ILE A 54 -9.23 -4.84 -0.86
CA ILE A 54 -9.44 -5.26 -2.24
C ILE A 54 -9.40 -6.80 -2.27
N ASP A 55 -10.54 -7.42 -2.55
CA ASP A 55 -10.60 -8.86 -2.84
C ASP A 55 -10.06 -9.11 -4.25
N SER A 56 -8.73 -9.12 -4.39
CA SER A 56 -8.04 -9.40 -5.63
C SER A 56 -7.22 -10.69 -5.52
N PRO A 57 -7.43 -11.66 -6.43
CA PRO A 57 -6.70 -12.92 -6.41
C PRO A 57 -5.18 -12.71 -6.58
N ILE A 58 -4.78 -11.66 -7.28
CA ILE A 58 -3.37 -11.28 -7.51
C ILE A 58 -2.70 -10.92 -6.18
N ILE A 59 -3.42 -10.25 -5.28
CA ILE A 59 -2.88 -9.84 -3.97
C ILE A 59 -2.76 -11.04 -3.04
N ARG A 60 -3.73 -11.96 -3.11
CA ARG A 60 -3.71 -13.21 -2.32
C ARG A 60 -2.53 -14.12 -2.68
N SER A 61 -2.05 -14.08 -3.93
CA SER A 61 -0.89 -14.89 -4.38
C SER A 61 0.47 -14.33 -3.94
N LEU A 62 0.52 -13.08 -3.46
CA LEU A 62 1.77 -12.42 -3.05
C LEU A 62 2.26 -12.83 -1.65
N ASN A 63 1.43 -13.50 -0.85
CA ASN A 63 1.78 -13.91 0.51
C ASN A 63 2.75 -15.10 0.58
N GLU A 64 3.14 -15.69 -0.56
CA GLU A 64 3.99 -16.89 -0.62
C GLU A 64 5.48 -16.61 -0.86
N GLY A 65 5.97 -15.38 -0.62
CA GLY A 65 7.38 -15.02 -0.74
C GLY A 65 7.88 -14.25 0.48
N GLU A 66 8.82 -14.84 1.22
CA GLU A 66 9.52 -14.17 2.32
C GLU A 66 10.36 -13.02 1.76
N ASP A 67 10.01 -11.78 2.11
CA ASP A 67 10.65 -10.60 1.52
C ASP A 67 11.12 -9.60 2.59
N ASN A 68 12.42 -9.29 2.54
CA ASN A 68 13.15 -8.39 3.43
C ASN A 68 13.25 -6.94 2.88
N THR A 69 12.39 -6.56 1.92
CA THR A 69 12.42 -5.20 1.37
C THR A 69 11.85 -4.19 2.36
N ASP A 70 12.69 -3.25 2.80
CA ASP A 70 12.32 -2.13 3.65
C ASP A 70 11.38 -1.16 2.88
N LEU A 71 10.07 -1.21 3.17
CA LEU A 71 9.06 -0.35 2.51
C LEU A 71 8.86 0.98 3.25
N ASN A 72 9.85 1.43 4.02
CA ASN A 72 9.78 2.68 4.76
C ASN A 72 9.52 3.91 3.86
N THR A 73 10.05 3.90 2.64
CA THR A 73 9.75 4.92 1.63
C THR A 73 8.25 4.95 1.28
N LEU A 74 7.61 3.79 1.17
CA LEU A 74 6.18 3.67 0.90
C LEU A 74 5.33 4.17 2.08
N LEU A 75 5.75 3.84 3.31
CA LEU A 75 5.10 4.30 4.54
C LEU A 75 5.09 5.84 4.62
N LEU A 76 6.24 6.47 4.36
CA LEU A 76 6.38 7.93 4.32
C LEU A 76 5.47 8.56 3.26
N MET A 77 5.35 7.93 2.09
CA MET A 77 4.43 8.39 1.04
C MET A 77 2.97 8.30 1.48
N CYS A 78 2.56 7.18 2.08
CA CYS A 78 1.19 6.96 2.57
C CYS A 78 0.81 7.95 3.67
N LEU A 79 1.70 8.17 4.64
CA LEU A 79 1.49 9.14 5.73
C LEU A 79 1.22 10.55 5.20
N ARG A 80 1.95 10.95 4.16
CA ARG A 80 1.82 12.28 3.58
C ARG A 80 0.52 12.44 2.79
N VAL A 81 0.13 11.44 2.00
CA VAL A 81 -1.16 11.43 1.28
C VAL A 81 -2.34 11.43 2.25
N ALA A 82 -2.28 10.62 3.31
CA ALA A 82 -3.34 10.58 4.32
C ALA A 82 -3.48 11.90 5.09
N ASN A 83 -2.39 12.64 5.30
CA ASN A 83 -2.41 13.95 5.93
C ASN A 83 -2.93 15.05 4.98
N ASP A 84 -2.64 14.95 3.69
CA ASP A 84 -3.14 15.90 2.67
C ASP A 84 -4.64 15.72 2.43
N ALA A 85 -5.15 14.48 2.44
CA ALA A 85 -6.58 14.16 2.32
C ALA A 85 -7.43 14.59 3.54
N LYS A 86 -6.80 14.99 4.65
CA LYS A 86 -7.47 15.50 5.86
C LYS A 86 -7.55 17.03 5.91
N LYS A 87 -7.00 17.72 4.93
CA LYS A 87 -7.01 19.19 4.81
C LYS A 87 -8.13 19.66 3.88
#